data_AF-W2U1M2-F1
#
_entry.id   AF-W2U1M2-F1
#
_cell.length_a   1.000
_cell.length_b   1.000
_cell.length_c   1.000
_cell.angle_alpha   90.00
_cell.angle_beta   90.00
_cell.angle_gamma   90.00
#
_symmetry.space_group_name_H-M   'P 1'
#
loop_
_entity.id
_entity.type
_entity.pdbx_description
1 polymer ?
#
loop_
_entity_poly.entity_id
_entity_poly.type
_entity_poly.pdbx_seq_one_letter_code
_entity_poly.pdbx_strand_id
1 'polypeptide(L)'
;MTSNQADGPSPLENSTIVAIWFLIAPGWEYVDAYIFPCLKSTCAAPAAQVEATVNRLHAEGAKFGMIWLDIEIYAWSSDVTSNRNFINAMGNQLNAMGVKWGIYTNNNNWANIVGISWNQWASKPLWWANYNGHQDYTNFVPFGGWSKPSIHQYAGDYKGPCSVDMDLNWY
;
A
#
# COMPACT_ATOMS: atom_id res chain seq x y z
N MET A 1 -15.27 -36.17 24.60
CA MET A 1 -14.98 -34.76 24.94
C MET A 1 -13.88 -34.27 24.03
N THR A 2 -14.25 -33.57 22.97
CA THR A 2 -13.52 -32.42 22.43
C THR A 2 -14.50 -31.73 21.51
N SER A 3 -14.91 -30.54 21.92
CA SER A 3 -15.89 -29.69 21.26
C SER A 3 -15.37 -29.23 19.91
N ASN A 4 -16.16 -29.45 18.85
CA ASN A 4 -16.07 -28.67 17.63
C ASN A 4 -16.42 -27.23 17.98
N GLN A 5 -15.41 -26.39 18.16
CA GLN A 5 -15.59 -24.96 18.22
C GLN A 5 -15.78 -24.49 16.79
N ALA A 6 -16.97 -23.98 16.48
CA ALA A 6 -17.22 -23.29 15.23
C ALA A 6 -16.30 -22.06 15.21
N ASP A 7 -15.28 -22.08 14.37
CA ASP A 7 -14.49 -20.90 14.07
C ASP A 7 -15.43 -19.88 13.42
N GLY A 8 -15.69 -18.80 14.15
CA GLY A 8 -16.40 -17.64 13.62
C GLY A 8 -15.69 -17.08 12.39
N PRO A 9 -16.34 -16.19 11.62
CA PRO A 9 -15.77 -15.66 10.39
C PRO A 9 -14.34 -15.18 10.63
N SER A 10 -13.39 -15.75 9.88
CA SER A 10 -11.99 -15.40 10.00
C SER A 10 -11.81 -13.89 9.74
N PRO A 11 -10.89 -13.18 10.41
CA PRO A 11 -10.66 -11.74 10.22
C PRO A 11 -10.29 -11.30 8.78
N LEU A 12 -10.18 -12.25 7.85
CA LEU A 12 -9.65 -12.12 6.50
C LEU A 12 -10.63 -11.55 5.47
N GLU A 13 -11.92 -11.35 5.79
CA GLU A 13 -12.85 -10.69 4.87
C GLU A 13 -12.67 -9.15 4.83
N ASN A 14 -11.79 -8.58 5.65
CA ASN A 14 -11.76 -7.14 5.95
C ASN A 14 -10.40 -6.45 5.75
N SER A 15 -9.43 -7.10 5.12
CA SER A 15 -8.15 -6.47 4.74
C SER A 15 -7.65 -7.15 3.48
N THR A 16 -7.78 -6.50 2.33
CA THR A 16 -7.30 -7.04 1.06
C THR A 16 -5.77 -6.95 1.06
N ILE A 17 -5.12 -7.97 1.59
CA ILE A 17 -3.67 -8.16 1.40
C ILE A 17 -3.51 -8.56 -0.06
N VAL A 18 -2.76 -7.76 -0.80
CA VAL A 18 -2.36 -8.13 -2.15
C VAL A 18 -0.85 -7.99 -2.20
N ALA A 19 -0.17 -9.06 -2.61
CA ALA A 19 1.26 -9.04 -2.84
C ALA A 19 1.51 -8.44 -4.24
N ILE A 20 2.35 -7.41 -4.35
CA ILE A 20 2.82 -6.93 -5.66
C ILE A 20 4.19 -7.49 -5.92
N TRP A 21 4.29 -8.16 -7.07
CA TRP A 21 5.55 -8.63 -7.59
C TRP A 21 6.10 -7.58 -8.54
N PHE A 22 7.25 -6.98 -8.21
CA PHE A 22 7.94 -6.10 -9.15
C PHE A 22 8.50 -6.93 -10.31
N LEU A 23 7.98 -6.72 -11.52
CA LEU A 23 8.60 -7.23 -12.75
C LEU A 23 9.84 -6.40 -13.07
N ILE A 24 10.99 -6.90 -12.64
CA ILE A 24 12.27 -6.63 -13.31
C ILE A 24 12.59 -7.92 -14.05
N ALA A 25 12.35 -7.98 -15.36
CA ALA A 25 12.62 -9.19 -16.14
C ALA A 25 14.13 -9.52 -16.17
N PRO A 26 14.56 -10.80 -16.26
CA PRO A 26 14.07 -12.01 -15.59
C PRO A 26 14.96 -12.37 -14.38
N GLY A 27 14.36 -12.63 -13.20
CA GLY A 27 15.10 -13.15 -12.03
C GLY A 27 14.60 -12.77 -10.63
N TRP A 28 13.53 -11.96 -10.49
CA TRP A 28 12.84 -11.62 -9.23
C TRP A 28 13.82 -11.26 -8.08
N GLU A 29 14.53 -10.14 -8.24
CA GLU A 29 15.54 -9.71 -7.26
C GLU A 29 14.92 -9.04 -6.02
N TYR A 30 13.75 -8.41 -6.16
CA TYR A 30 13.07 -7.69 -5.08
C TYR A 30 11.56 -7.96 -5.07
N VAL A 31 11.03 -8.24 -3.88
CA VAL A 31 9.62 -8.52 -3.63
C VAL A 31 9.17 -7.59 -2.52
N ASP A 32 8.08 -6.87 -2.72
CA ASP A 32 7.45 -6.05 -1.69
C ASP A 32 5.98 -6.44 -1.54
N ALA A 33 5.33 -5.92 -0.52
CA ALA A 33 3.89 -6.10 -0.33
C ALA A 33 3.19 -4.74 -0.28
N TYR A 34 1.87 -4.72 -0.44
CA TYR A 34 1.09 -3.53 -0.11
C TYR A 34 -0.11 -3.88 0.76
N ILE A 35 -0.60 -2.86 1.45
CA ILE A 35 -1.86 -2.89 2.18
C ILE A 35 -2.80 -1.94 1.48
N PHE A 36 -3.90 -2.48 0.95
CA PHE A 36 -5.04 -1.69 0.52
C PHE A 36 -5.95 -1.43 1.73
N PRO A 37 -6.01 -0.20 2.27
CA PRO A 37 -6.76 0.06 3.50
C PRO A 37 -8.24 -0.24 3.34
N CYS A 38 -8.80 -1.08 4.23
CA CYS A 38 -10.25 -1.21 4.29
C CYS A 38 -10.85 -0.11 5.18
N LEU A 39 -11.69 0.74 4.59
CA LEU A 39 -12.27 1.91 5.26
C LEU A 39 -13.71 1.69 5.74
N LYS A 40 -14.30 0.51 5.47
CA LYS A 40 -15.65 0.18 5.93
C LYS A 40 -15.67 0.09 7.47
N SER A 41 -16.76 0.50 8.09
CA SER A 41 -16.94 0.41 9.54
C SER A 41 -16.90 -1.02 10.09
N THR A 42 -17.15 -2.02 9.24
CA THR A 42 -17.03 -3.44 9.58
C THR A 42 -15.59 -3.94 9.60
N CYS A 43 -14.65 -3.20 9.01
CA CYS A 43 -13.26 -3.58 8.92
C CYS A 43 -12.51 -3.32 10.22
N ALA A 44 -11.39 -4.03 10.38
CA ALA A 44 -10.53 -3.87 11.55
C ALA A 44 -9.98 -2.44 11.65
N ALA A 45 -9.62 -2.01 12.85
CA ALA A 45 -8.96 -0.72 13.06
C ALA A 45 -7.65 -0.63 12.24
N PRO A 46 -7.21 0.58 11.83
CA PRO A 46 -6.08 0.74 10.90
C PRO A 46 -4.80 0.01 11.35
N ALA A 47 -4.45 0.10 12.63
CA ALA A 47 -3.30 -0.60 13.20
C ALA A 47 -3.47 -2.13 13.15
N ALA A 48 -4.68 -2.65 13.40
CA ALA A 48 -4.95 -4.08 13.35
C ALA A 48 -4.87 -4.63 11.91
N GLN A 49 -5.21 -3.83 10.89
CA GLN A 49 -5.01 -4.21 9.49
C GLN A 49 -3.51 -4.40 9.16
N VAL A 50 -2.67 -3.48 9.64
CA VAL A 50 -1.21 -3.59 9.51
C VAL A 50 -0.68 -4.82 10.23
N GLU A 51 -1.06 -4.99 11.50
CA GLU A 51 -0.59 -6.10 12.32
C GLU A 51 -0.97 -7.46 11.71
N ALA A 52 -2.23 -7.62 11.31
CA ALA A 52 -2.70 -8.84 10.66
C ALA A 52 -1.92 -9.13 9.38
N THR A 53 -1.65 -8.10 8.57
CA THR A 53 -0.91 -8.26 7.31
C THR A 53 0.53 -8.69 7.55
N VAL A 54 1.27 -7.96 8.38
CA VAL A 54 2.68 -8.24 8.66
C VAL A 54 2.84 -9.62 9.31
N ASN A 55 1.99 -9.95 10.29
CA ASN A 55 2.04 -11.25 10.96
C ASN A 55 1.73 -12.40 9.99
N ARG A 56 0.78 -12.20 9.06
CA ARG A 56 0.47 -13.21 8.05
C ARG A 56 1.64 -13.44 7.09
N LEU A 57 2.24 -12.38 6.56
CA LEU A 57 3.40 -12.48 5.67
C LEU A 57 4.56 -13.24 6.35
N HIS A 58 4.84 -12.93 7.62
CA HIS A 58 5.84 -13.65 8.40
C HIS A 58 5.47 -15.11 8.65
N ALA A 59 4.21 -15.40 9.00
CA ALA A 59 3.74 -16.76 9.25
C ALA A 59 3.81 -17.65 8.00
N GLU A 60 3.59 -17.08 6.81
CA GLU A 60 3.72 -17.78 5.54
C GLU A 60 5.17 -17.89 5.04
N GLY A 61 6.13 -17.28 5.74
CA GLY A 61 7.53 -17.26 5.33
C GLY A 61 7.77 -16.40 4.08
N ALA A 62 6.87 -15.46 3.77
CA ALA A 62 7.02 -14.54 2.66
C ALA A 62 8.23 -13.63 2.90
N LYS A 63 9.14 -13.55 1.93
CA LYS A 63 10.26 -12.62 1.94
C LYS A 63 9.84 -11.35 1.22
N PHE A 64 9.80 -10.23 1.95
CA PHE A 64 9.50 -8.92 1.38
C PHE A 64 10.52 -7.86 1.86
N GLY A 65 10.82 -6.87 1.01
CA GLY A 65 11.74 -5.78 1.30
C GLY A 65 11.06 -4.63 2.03
N MET A 66 9.84 -4.29 1.63
CA MET A 66 9.02 -3.24 2.22
C MET A 66 7.51 -3.45 2.04
N ILE A 67 6.73 -2.68 2.79
CA ILE A 67 5.28 -2.60 2.68
C ILE A 67 4.87 -1.22 2.17
N TRP A 68 4.03 -1.18 1.15
CA TRP A 68 3.45 0.05 0.62
C TRP A 68 2.02 0.24 1.16
N LEU A 69 1.71 1.43 1.69
CA LEU A 69 0.32 1.80 1.93
C LEU A 69 -0.26 2.32 0.62
N ASP A 70 -1.25 1.62 0.08
CA ASP A 70 -1.95 2.00 -1.14
C ASP A 70 -3.03 3.04 -0.82
N ILE A 71 -2.71 4.31 -1.08
CA ILE A 71 -3.57 5.46 -0.78
C ILE A 71 -4.09 6.03 -2.09
N GLU A 72 -5.17 5.44 -2.58
CA GLU A 72 -5.89 5.87 -3.77
C GLU A 72 -7.38 6.16 -3.52
N ILE A 73 -8.03 6.87 -4.44
CA ILE A 73 -9.42 7.32 -4.26
C ILE A 73 -10.37 6.12 -4.32
N TYR A 74 -10.57 5.51 -3.16
CA TYR A 74 -11.53 4.43 -2.96
C TYR A 74 -12.10 4.50 -1.54
N ALA A 75 -13.39 4.82 -1.43
CA ALA A 75 -14.16 4.85 -0.17
C ALA A 75 -13.65 5.80 0.95
N TRP A 76 -12.63 6.63 0.70
CA TRP A 76 -12.19 7.66 1.64
C TRP A 76 -13.28 8.67 1.93
N SER A 77 -13.39 9.08 3.19
CA SER A 77 -14.34 10.11 3.58
C SER A 77 -13.91 11.48 3.03
N SER A 78 -14.82 12.44 2.96
CA SER A 78 -14.46 13.83 2.67
C SER A 78 -13.76 14.55 3.83
N ASP A 79 -13.72 13.93 5.02
CA ASP A 79 -13.01 14.46 6.18
C ASP A 79 -11.53 14.10 6.09
N VAL A 80 -10.75 15.04 5.57
CA VAL A 80 -9.30 14.92 5.45
C VAL A 80 -8.62 14.68 6.80
N THR A 81 -9.17 15.17 7.91
CA THR A 81 -8.58 14.96 9.24
C THR A 81 -8.76 13.50 9.68
N SER A 82 -9.96 12.95 9.48
CA SER A 82 -10.22 11.53 9.72
C SER A 82 -9.31 10.63 8.88
N ASN A 83 -9.15 10.94 7.59
CA ASN A 83 -8.29 10.18 6.67
C ASN A 83 -6.81 10.24 7.11
N ARG A 84 -6.31 11.42 7.50
CA ARG A 84 -4.94 11.58 8.04
C ARG A 84 -4.74 10.78 9.32
N ASN A 85 -5.72 10.76 10.22
CA ASN A 85 -5.65 9.98 11.45
C ASN A 85 -5.61 8.47 11.17
N PHE A 86 -6.40 8.02 10.18
CA PHE A 86 -6.38 6.63 9.72
C PHE A 86 -4.99 6.24 9.21
N ILE A 87 -4.41 7.03 8.30
CA ILE A 87 -3.09 6.78 7.72
C ILE A 87 -1.99 6.87 8.78
N ASN A 88 -2.08 7.82 9.71
CA ASN A 88 -1.15 7.93 10.84
C ASN A 88 -1.17 6.68 11.71
N ALA A 89 -2.35 6.13 12.02
CA ALA A 89 -2.46 4.92 12.81
C ALA A 89 -1.78 3.72 12.10
N MET A 90 -1.96 3.57 10.78
CA MET A 90 -1.26 2.54 10.01
C MET A 90 0.26 2.76 9.99
N GLY A 91 0.72 3.96 9.66
CA GLY A 91 2.13 4.30 9.57
C GLY A 91 2.87 4.16 10.91
N ASN A 92 2.21 4.53 12.01
CA ASN A 92 2.72 4.32 13.37
C ASN A 92 2.86 2.83 13.71
N GLN A 93 1.87 2.02 13.34
CA GLN A 93 1.96 0.57 13.55
C GLN A 93 3.08 -0.05 12.71
N LEU A 94 3.25 0.35 11.45
CA LEU A 94 4.35 -0.11 10.59
C LEU A 94 5.72 0.24 11.21
N ASN A 95 5.87 1.47 11.73
CA ASN A 95 7.08 1.85 12.46
C ASN A 95 7.29 0.98 13.72
N ALA A 96 6.23 0.74 14.49
CA ALA A 96 6.30 -0.06 15.72
C ALA A 96 6.67 -1.52 15.45
N MET A 97 6.24 -2.09 14.32
CA MET A 97 6.59 -3.44 13.88
C MET A 97 7.96 -3.53 13.21
N GLY A 98 8.68 -2.41 13.04
CA GLY A 98 10.04 -2.38 12.51
C GLY A 98 10.15 -2.74 11.02
N VAL A 99 9.05 -2.70 10.27
CA VAL A 99 9.07 -2.98 8.83
C VAL A 99 9.43 -1.73 8.03
N LYS A 100 10.18 -1.90 6.94
CA LYS A 100 10.38 -0.82 5.97
C LYS A 100 9.07 -0.56 5.24
N TRP A 101 8.71 0.70 5.05
CA TRP A 101 7.45 1.02 4.39
C TRP A 101 7.47 2.36 3.65
N GLY A 102 6.55 2.50 2.71
CA GLY A 102 6.34 3.69 1.88
C GLY A 102 4.86 3.93 1.56
N ILE A 103 4.60 4.96 0.76
CA ILE A 103 3.23 5.31 0.31
C ILE A 103 3.16 5.18 -1.20
N TYR A 104 2.15 4.44 -1.67
CA TYR A 104 1.72 4.46 -3.06
C TYR A 104 0.57 5.47 -3.20
N THR A 105 0.73 6.45 -4.09
CA THR A 105 -0.31 7.44 -4.38
C THR A 105 0.06 8.27 -5.62
N ASN A 106 -0.82 9.21 -5.99
CA ASN A 106 -0.52 10.27 -6.94
C ASN A 106 -1.03 11.62 -6.43
N ASN A 107 -0.68 12.69 -7.13
CA ASN A 107 -0.99 14.06 -6.75
C ASN A 107 -2.49 14.29 -6.55
N ASN A 108 -3.33 13.72 -7.43
CA ASN A 108 -4.77 13.85 -7.37
C ASN A 108 -5.34 13.08 -6.17
N ASN A 109 -4.91 11.84 -5.95
CA ASN A 109 -5.32 11.03 -4.82
C ASN A 109 -4.94 11.72 -3.50
N TRP A 110 -3.68 12.16 -3.37
CA TRP A 110 -3.20 12.84 -2.18
C TRP A 110 -3.98 14.14 -1.89
N ALA A 111 -4.23 14.95 -2.93
CA ALA A 111 -5.03 16.16 -2.80
C ALA A 111 -6.43 15.89 -2.24
N ASN A 112 -7.11 14.89 -2.79
CA ASN A 112 -8.49 14.58 -2.43
C ASN A 112 -8.63 13.88 -1.07
N ILE A 113 -7.68 13.01 -0.71
CA ILE A 113 -7.79 12.15 0.47
C ILE A 113 -7.28 12.87 1.73
N VAL A 114 -6.12 13.52 1.64
CA VAL A 114 -5.42 14.08 2.80
C VAL A 114 -5.10 15.55 2.66
N GLY A 115 -5.37 16.17 1.51
CA GLY A 115 -4.96 17.53 1.20
C GLY A 115 -3.51 17.59 0.71
N ILE A 116 -3.29 18.28 -0.41
CA ILE A 116 -2.05 18.21 -1.20
C ILE A 116 -0.77 18.59 -0.42
N SER A 117 -0.90 19.44 0.61
CA SER A 117 0.21 19.94 1.41
C SER A 117 0.53 19.10 2.65
N TRP A 118 -0.28 18.10 2.98
CA TRP A 118 -0.02 17.26 4.16
C TRP A 118 1.25 16.44 3.96
N ASN A 119 2.21 16.61 4.86
CA ASN A 119 3.60 16.15 4.70
C ASN A 119 4.12 15.29 5.86
N GLN A 120 3.23 14.77 6.72
CA GLN A 120 3.59 13.98 7.91
C GLN A 120 4.53 12.81 7.58
N TRP A 121 4.38 12.21 6.39
CA TRP A 121 5.14 11.04 5.94
C TRP A 121 6.09 11.32 4.78
N ALA A 122 6.45 12.58 4.53
CA ALA A 122 7.35 12.98 3.45
C ALA A 122 8.76 12.33 3.52
N SER A 123 9.17 11.85 4.70
CA SER A 123 10.43 11.12 4.88
C SER A 123 10.36 9.66 4.43
N LYS A 124 9.17 9.13 4.17
CA LYS A 124 8.96 7.77 3.63
C LYS A 124 9.07 7.80 2.11
N PRO A 125 9.57 6.71 1.48
CA PRO A 125 9.63 6.62 0.03
C PRO A 125 8.23 6.73 -0.59
N LEU A 126 8.19 7.35 -1.77
CA LEU A 126 6.96 7.53 -2.56
C LEU A 126 7.01 6.60 -3.77
N TRP A 127 5.97 5.80 -3.92
CA TRP A 127 5.66 5.10 -5.15
C TRP A 127 4.58 5.88 -5.89
N TRP A 128 4.99 6.57 -6.94
CA TRP A 128 4.17 7.50 -7.68
C TRP A 128 3.43 6.79 -8.81
N ALA A 129 2.10 6.87 -8.81
CA ALA A 129 1.27 6.32 -9.86
C ALA A 129 1.03 7.33 -10.99
N ASN A 130 1.53 7.06 -12.19
CA ASN A 130 1.22 7.85 -13.38
C ASN A 130 1.36 6.97 -14.64
N TYR A 131 0.23 6.50 -15.16
CA TYR A 131 0.16 5.61 -16.33
C TYR A 131 0.45 6.32 -17.66
N ASN A 132 1.62 6.95 -17.78
CA ASN A 132 2.03 7.73 -18.94
C ASN A 132 2.88 6.91 -19.94
N GLY A 133 3.22 5.65 -19.63
CA GLY A 133 4.05 4.80 -20.48
C GLY A 133 5.54 5.14 -20.49
N HIS A 134 6.00 6.10 -19.66
CA HIS A 134 7.38 6.54 -19.57
C HIS A 134 8.10 5.92 -18.37
N GLN A 135 9.25 5.28 -18.63
CA GLN A 135 10.17 4.75 -17.62
C GLN A 135 11.09 5.84 -17.06
N ASP A 136 10.52 6.95 -16.60
CA ASP A 136 11.24 8.07 -15.99
C ASP A 136 10.35 8.79 -14.96
N TYR A 137 10.78 9.95 -14.46
CA TYR A 137 9.98 10.78 -13.54
C TYR A 137 9.42 12.03 -14.24
N THR A 138 9.30 12.00 -15.56
CA THR A 138 8.81 13.14 -16.36
C THR A 138 7.38 13.48 -15.94
N ASN A 139 7.12 14.78 -15.79
CA ASN A 139 5.85 15.34 -15.29
C ASN A 139 5.55 15.10 -13.81
N PHE A 140 6.49 14.58 -13.01
CA PHE A 140 6.33 14.61 -11.56
C PHE A 140 6.28 16.06 -11.07
N VAL A 141 5.20 16.41 -10.37
CA VAL A 141 5.06 17.68 -9.67
C VAL A 141 5.15 17.42 -8.17
N PRO A 142 6.03 18.09 -7.41
CA PRO A 142 6.14 17.91 -5.97
C PRO A 142 4.81 18.10 -5.22
N PHE A 143 4.51 17.20 -4.29
CA PHE A 143 3.35 17.26 -3.40
C PHE A 143 3.64 16.56 -2.09
N GLY A 144 2.85 16.84 -1.04
CA GLY A 144 2.96 16.14 0.25
C GLY A 144 4.35 16.17 0.89
N GLY A 145 5.20 17.13 0.52
CA GLY A 145 6.61 17.21 0.94
C GLY A 145 7.60 16.37 0.12
N TRP A 146 7.15 15.52 -0.80
CA TRP A 146 8.04 14.79 -1.72
C TRP A 146 8.52 15.69 -2.85
N SER A 147 9.84 15.83 -2.96
CA SER A 147 10.49 16.52 -4.08
C SER A 147 10.82 15.59 -5.25
N LYS A 148 10.87 14.27 -5.01
CA LYS A 148 11.02 13.23 -6.01
C LYS A 148 10.40 11.91 -5.54
N PRO A 149 9.86 11.08 -6.45
CA PRO A 149 9.45 9.72 -6.13
C PRO A 149 10.66 8.79 -5.97
N SER A 150 10.41 7.62 -5.37
CA SER A 150 11.35 6.50 -5.27
C SER A 150 11.02 5.38 -6.26
N ILE A 151 9.75 5.25 -6.65
CA ILE A 151 9.26 4.32 -7.68
C ILE A 151 8.22 5.07 -8.52
N HIS A 152 8.13 4.77 -9.82
CA HIS A 152 7.07 5.23 -10.70
C HIS A 152 6.32 4.04 -11.33
N GLN A 153 5.02 3.92 -11.07
CA GLN A 153 4.15 2.98 -11.78
C GLN A 153 3.69 3.62 -13.09
N TYR A 154 4.27 3.16 -14.21
CA TYR A 154 4.08 3.78 -15.53
C TYR A 154 3.09 3.03 -16.42
N ALA A 155 2.75 1.78 -16.07
CA ALA A 155 1.73 0.97 -16.73
C ALA A 155 1.09 0.00 -15.72
N GLY A 156 -0.22 -0.22 -15.82
CA GLY A 156 -0.98 -1.17 -15.01
C GLY A 156 -1.71 -2.21 -15.85
N ASP A 157 -2.36 -3.17 -15.19
CA ASP A 157 -3.21 -4.22 -15.80
C ASP A 157 -2.50 -5.07 -16.88
N TYR A 158 -1.18 -5.21 -16.80
CA TYR A 158 -0.45 -6.05 -17.74
C TYR A 158 -0.70 -7.52 -17.40
N LYS A 159 -1.26 -8.27 -18.34
CA LYS A 159 -1.51 -9.71 -18.15
C LYS A 159 -0.19 -10.46 -18.13
N GLY A 160 0.22 -10.82 -16.92
CA GLY A 160 1.38 -11.65 -16.67
C GLY A 160 1.16 -13.12 -17.06
N PRO A 161 2.24 -13.93 -17.06
CA PRO A 161 2.09 -15.38 -17.13
C PRO A 161 1.19 -15.89 -15.99
N CYS A 162 0.38 -16.91 -16.24
CA CYS A 162 -0.52 -17.51 -15.24
C CYS A 162 -1.69 -16.63 -14.76
N SER A 163 -2.17 -15.69 -15.57
CA SER A 163 -3.36 -14.87 -15.28
C SER A 163 -3.22 -13.94 -14.07
N VAL A 164 -1.99 -13.57 -13.73
CA VAL A 164 -1.72 -12.51 -12.75
C VAL A 164 -1.79 -11.15 -13.44
N ASP A 165 -2.43 -10.18 -12.79
CA ASP A 165 -2.36 -8.78 -13.20
C ASP A 165 -1.06 -8.19 -12.64
N MET A 166 -0.30 -7.52 -13.50
CA MET A 166 1.02 -7.01 -13.18
C MET A 166 1.09 -5.52 -13.47
N ASP A 167 1.53 -4.76 -12.47
CA ASP A 167 1.85 -3.36 -12.64
C ASP A 167 3.36 -3.20 -12.91
N LEU A 168 3.68 -2.43 -13.95
CA LEU A 168 5.06 -2.17 -14.35
C LEU A 168 5.56 -0.89 -13.71
N ASN A 169 6.75 -0.99 -13.12
CA ASN A 169 7.33 0.03 -12.28
C ASN A 169 8.76 0.37 -12.70
N TRP A 170 9.15 1.63 -12.51
CA TRP A 170 10.49 2.16 -12.74
C TRP A 170 11.12 2.67 -11.44
N TYR A 171 12.40 2.39 -11.22
CA TYR A 171 13.19 2.78 -10.03
C TYR A 171 14.37 3.68 -10.44
#